data_AF-A0A432HTM2-F1
#
_entry.id   AF-A0A432HTM2-F1
#
_cell.length_a   1.000
_cell.length_b   1.000
_cell.length_c   1.000
_cell.angle_alpha   90.00
_cell.angle_beta   90.00
_cell.angle_gamma   90.00
#
_symmetry.space_group_name_H-M   'P 1'
#
loop_
_entity.id
_entity.type
_entity.pdbx_description
1 polymer ?
#
loop_
_entity_poly.entity_id
_entity_poly.type
_entity_poly.pdbx_seq_one_letter_code
_entity_poly.pdbx_strand_id
1 'polypeptide(L)'
;MPIVDDLDVVFFPDATALSLLVEPEDLPAFITYTPLALTTPASWLETNPDNVEFNPGIDPAGPLDVVAVIQAAGTLDLQPVRTENKLAKLIVFTDSDFVRNSFFFSSDNADFFLNSVNWLADDTELISIRPKLVPFRELVVNQRERDFIKWSSWFVPPIIMLILSTIVWWRRR
;
A
#
# COMPACT_ATOMS: atom_id res chain seq x y z
N MET A 1 -10.41 -10.72 3.25
CA MET A 1 -10.55 -10.14 4.62
C MET A 1 -10.75 -8.65 4.40
N PRO A 2 -11.73 -7.97 5.01
CA PRO A 2 -12.18 -6.65 4.54
C PRO A 2 -11.07 -5.59 4.43
N ILE A 3 -9.98 -5.76 5.19
CA ILE A 3 -8.80 -4.90 5.13
C ILE A 3 -8.16 -4.88 3.73
N VAL A 4 -8.10 -6.03 3.05
CA VAL A 4 -7.29 -6.27 1.83
C VAL A 4 -8.11 -6.66 0.59
N ASP A 5 -9.45 -6.68 0.66
CA ASP A 5 -10.32 -7.25 -0.39
C ASP A 5 -10.21 -6.58 -1.79
N ASP A 6 -9.64 -5.36 -1.88
CA ASP A 6 -9.45 -4.59 -3.14
C ASP A 6 -8.06 -3.91 -3.21
N LEU A 7 -7.07 -4.41 -2.49
CA LEU A 7 -5.70 -3.86 -2.54
C LEU A 7 -4.86 -4.68 -3.51
N ASP A 8 -4.05 -4.01 -4.34
CA ASP A 8 -3.11 -4.66 -5.24
C ASP A 8 -1.69 -4.63 -4.64
N VAL A 9 -1.16 -3.42 -4.44
CA VAL A 9 0.22 -3.24 -3.95
C VAL A 9 0.29 -2.12 -2.91
N VAL A 10 1.03 -2.41 -1.84
CA VAL A 10 1.37 -1.47 -0.78
C VAL A 10 2.89 -1.33 -0.71
N PHE A 11 3.35 -0.13 -0.38
CA PHE A 11 4.77 0.23 -0.43
C PHE A 11 5.29 0.61 0.94
N PHE A 12 6.33 -0.10 1.39
CA PHE A 12 7.01 0.12 2.67
C PHE A 12 8.51 0.32 2.41
N PRO A 13 9.04 1.56 2.44
CA PRO A 13 10.42 1.86 2.04
C PRO A 13 11.48 1.17 2.90
N ASP A 14 11.28 1.12 4.22
CA ASP A 14 12.26 0.60 5.19
C ASP A 14 11.64 -0.50 6.08
N ALA A 15 10.80 -1.34 5.47
CA ALA A 15 10.17 -2.45 6.19
C ALA A 15 11.18 -3.49 6.66
N THR A 16 10.91 -4.03 7.85
CA THR A 16 11.49 -5.29 8.31
C THR A 16 10.49 -6.44 8.12
N ALA A 17 10.91 -7.66 8.44
CA ALA A 17 10.05 -8.84 8.40
C ALA A 17 9.57 -9.22 9.80
N LEU A 18 8.31 -9.67 9.89
CA LEU A 18 7.78 -10.34 11.05
C LEU A 18 8.20 -11.80 11.04
N SER A 19 8.55 -12.31 12.22
CA SER A 19 8.77 -13.74 12.44
C SER A 19 8.02 -14.17 13.69
N LEU A 20 7.39 -15.35 13.62
CA LEU A 20 6.78 -15.97 14.79
C LEU A 20 7.88 -16.70 15.58
N LEU A 21 7.90 -16.49 16.89
CA LEU A 21 8.81 -17.19 17.80
C LEU A 21 8.41 -18.66 18.02
N VAL A 22 7.16 -18.99 17.72
CA VAL A 22 6.54 -20.29 17.89
C VAL A 22 5.89 -20.66 16.56
N GLU A 23 5.99 -21.93 16.16
CA GLU A 23 5.38 -22.36 14.91
C GLU A 23 3.86 -22.18 14.95
N PRO A 24 3.19 -21.90 13.81
CA PRO A 24 1.75 -21.69 13.77
C PRO A 24 0.93 -22.83 14.39
N GLU A 25 1.43 -24.06 14.34
CA GLU A 25 0.80 -25.27 14.90
C GLU A 25 0.82 -25.29 16.43
N ASP A 26 1.80 -24.65 17.04
CA ASP A 26 2.02 -24.58 18.48
C ASP A 26 1.40 -23.31 19.11
N LEU A 27 0.79 -22.44 18.29
CA LEU A 27 0.08 -21.28 18.80
C LEU A 27 -1.11 -21.73 19.67
N PRO A 28 -1.37 -21.05 20.81
CA PRO A 28 -2.55 -21.35 21.63
C PRO A 28 -3.83 -21.25 20.80
N ALA A 29 -4.76 -22.19 20.97
CA ALA A 29 -5.99 -22.25 20.17
C ALA A 29 -6.89 -21.01 20.24
N PHE A 30 -6.65 -20.10 21.20
CA PHE A 30 -7.35 -18.82 21.30
C PHE A 30 -6.69 -17.69 20.50
N ILE A 31 -5.50 -17.89 19.93
CA ILE A 31 -4.78 -16.91 19.10
C ILE A 31 -4.84 -17.35 17.64
N THR A 32 -5.06 -16.39 16.75
CA THR A 32 -4.97 -16.60 15.30
C THR A 32 -4.07 -15.52 14.73
N TYR A 33 -3.02 -15.95 14.02
CA TYR A 33 -2.13 -15.08 13.27
C TYR A 33 -2.49 -15.17 11.79
N THR A 34 -2.59 -14.04 11.11
CA THR A 34 -2.91 -13.98 9.67
C THR A 34 -2.05 -12.93 9.00
N PRO A 35 -1.12 -13.30 8.11
CA PRO A 35 -0.37 -12.33 7.34
C PRO A 35 -1.31 -11.60 6.37
N LEU A 36 -1.12 -10.28 6.23
CA LEU A 36 -1.89 -9.41 5.34
C LEU A 36 -1.08 -8.91 4.15
N ALA A 37 0.20 -8.61 4.36
CA ALA A 37 1.10 -8.17 3.31
C ALA A 37 2.39 -8.97 3.40
N LEU A 38 2.83 -9.51 2.26
CA LEU A 38 4.04 -10.29 2.13
C LEU A 38 4.97 -9.65 1.11
N THR A 39 6.27 -9.83 1.29
CA THR A 39 7.25 -9.47 0.27
C THR A 39 7.14 -10.40 -0.94
N THR A 40 7.82 -10.04 -2.03
CA THR A 40 7.94 -10.95 -3.19
C THR A 40 8.84 -12.15 -2.88
N PRO A 41 8.73 -13.26 -3.62
CA PRO A 41 9.65 -14.41 -3.49
C PRO A 41 11.12 -14.08 -3.80
N ALA A 42 11.39 -12.96 -4.47
CA ALA A 42 12.75 -12.51 -4.81
C ALA A 42 13.39 -11.65 -3.70
N SER A 43 12.67 -11.40 -2.60
CA SER A 43 13.17 -10.57 -1.48
C SER A 43 13.98 -11.40 -0.50
N TRP A 44 14.83 -10.76 0.29
CA TRP A 44 15.50 -11.35 1.45
C TRP A 44 15.60 -10.31 2.57
N LEU A 45 15.79 -10.78 3.80
CA LEU A 45 16.09 -9.93 4.95
C LEU A 45 17.60 -9.86 5.17
N GLU A 46 18.21 -8.74 4.78
CA GLU A 46 19.62 -8.45 5.05
C GLU A 46 19.83 -8.07 6.52
N THR A 47 20.86 -8.63 7.14
CA THR A 47 21.22 -8.35 8.54
C THR A 47 22.54 -7.57 8.67
N ASN A 48 23.34 -7.52 7.60
CA ASN A 48 24.58 -6.78 7.54
C ASN A 48 24.47 -5.55 6.61
N PRO A 49 24.25 -4.35 7.16
CA PRO A 49 24.07 -3.14 6.35
C PRO A 49 25.34 -2.69 5.60
N ASP A 50 26.52 -3.16 6.01
CA ASP A 50 27.81 -2.77 5.39
C ASP A 50 28.12 -3.55 4.11
N ASN A 51 27.53 -4.74 3.93
CA ASN A 51 27.68 -5.56 2.73
C ASN A 51 26.34 -6.17 2.31
N VAL A 52 25.64 -5.47 1.42
CA VAL A 52 24.31 -5.87 0.93
C VAL A 52 24.43 -6.92 -0.16
N GLU A 53 24.45 -8.19 0.24
CA GLU A 53 24.55 -9.34 -0.65
C GLU A 53 23.75 -10.50 -0.04
N PHE A 54 22.92 -11.18 -0.84
CA PHE A 54 22.18 -12.33 -0.32
C PHE A 54 23.10 -13.49 0.06
N ASN A 55 23.06 -13.90 1.33
CA ASN A 55 23.84 -14.98 1.91
C ASN A 55 22.94 -16.20 2.20
N PRO A 56 22.96 -17.24 1.34
CA PRO A 56 22.14 -18.43 1.54
C PRO A 56 22.40 -19.09 2.90
N GLY A 57 21.33 -19.36 3.66
CA GLY A 57 21.40 -20.00 4.98
C GLY A 57 21.68 -19.05 6.15
N ILE A 58 21.96 -17.77 5.87
CA ILE A 58 22.03 -16.70 6.87
C ILE A 58 20.81 -15.81 6.72
N ASP A 59 20.56 -15.33 5.49
CA ASP A 59 19.49 -14.37 5.23
C ASP A 59 18.16 -15.09 4.96
N PRO A 60 17.08 -14.76 5.69
CA PRO A 60 15.75 -15.24 5.39
C PRO A 60 15.31 -14.81 3.99
N ALA A 61 15.04 -15.79 3.12
CA ALA A 61 14.49 -15.55 1.79
C ALA A 61 12.97 -15.38 1.85
N GLY A 62 12.42 -14.58 0.95
CA GLY A 62 11.00 -14.32 0.86
C GLY A 62 10.17 -15.48 0.27
N PRO A 63 8.84 -15.36 0.34
CA PRO A 63 8.07 -14.23 0.86
C PRO A 63 8.15 -14.09 2.38
N LEU A 64 8.33 -12.86 2.86
CA LEU A 64 8.40 -12.52 4.28
C LEU A 64 7.16 -11.72 4.68
N ASP A 65 6.64 -11.95 5.87
CA ASP A 65 5.50 -11.22 6.39
C ASP A 65 5.91 -9.79 6.75
N VAL A 66 5.25 -8.80 6.17
CA VAL A 66 5.51 -7.37 6.43
C VAL A 66 4.43 -6.77 7.30
N VAL A 67 3.19 -7.25 7.14
CA VAL A 67 2.04 -6.84 7.94
C VAL A 67 1.24 -8.06 8.31
N ALA A 68 0.80 -8.14 9.56
CA ALA A 68 -0.04 -9.24 10.03
C ALA A 68 -1.12 -8.77 11.00
N VAL A 69 -2.22 -9.52 11.02
CA VAL A 69 -3.27 -9.42 12.02
C VAL A 69 -3.08 -10.53 13.05
N ILE A 70 -3.29 -10.18 14.30
CA ILE A 70 -3.45 -11.11 15.41
C ILE A 70 -4.86 -10.93 15.98
N GLN A 71 -5.60 -12.03 16.08
CA GLN A 71 -6.89 -12.08 16.77
C GLN A 71 -6.76 -13.00 17.98
N ALA A 72 -7.25 -12.57 19.13
CA ALA A 72 -7.25 -13.36 20.34
C ALA A 72 -8.66 -13.45 20.95
N ALA A 73 -9.14 -14.66 21.17
CA ALA A 73 -10.36 -14.93 21.93
C ALA A 73 -10.07 -14.87 23.43
N GLY A 74 -11.06 -14.43 24.20
CA GLY A 74 -11.02 -14.56 25.66
C GLY A 74 -11.05 -16.03 26.08
N THR A 75 -10.53 -16.34 27.27
CA THR A 75 -10.60 -17.68 27.87
C THR A 75 -11.47 -17.67 29.12
N LEU A 76 -12.30 -18.69 29.29
CA LEU A 76 -13.00 -18.99 30.54
C LEU A 76 -12.60 -20.40 30.95
N ASP A 77 -12.07 -20.58 32.16
CA ASP A 77 -11.54 -21.87 32.63
C ASP A 77 -10.55 -22.54 31.66
N LEU A 78 -9.65 -21.74 31.07
CA LEU A 78 -8.65 -22.16 30.06
C LEU A 78 -9.25 -22.68 28.74
N GLN A 79 -10.56 -22.57 28.55
CA GLN A 79 -11.24 -22.88 27.28
C GLN A 79 -11.46 -21.58 26.49
N PRO A 80 -11.18 -21.57 25.18
CA PRO A 80 -11.43 -20.41 24.33
C PRO A 80 -12.94 -20.14 24.22
N VAL A 81 -13.37 -18.93 24.58
CA VAL A 81 -14.73 -18.45 24.36
C VAL A 81 -14.73 -17.58 23.10
N ARG A 82 -15.04 -18.21 21.96
CA ARG A 82 -15.10 -17.53 20.67
C ARG A 82 -16.47 -16.89 20.49
N THR A 83 -16.53 -15.57 20.58
CA THR A 83 -17.64 -14.77 20.07
C THR A 83 -17.06 -13.90 18.97
N GLU A 84 -17.52 -14.07 17.73
CA GLU A 84 -16.93 -13.42 16.54
C GLU A 84 -16.77 -11.89 16.70
N ASN A 85 -17.71 -11.25 17.40
CA ASN A 85 -17.71 -9.80 17.65
C ASN A 85 -17.00 -9.37 18.96
N LYS A 86 -16.22 -10.24 19.60
CA LYS A 86 -15.50 -9.94 20.86
C LYS A 86 -14.06 -10.46 20.89
N LEU A 87 -13.43 -10.57 19.73
CA LEU A 87 -12.01 -10.90 19.65
C LEU A 87 -11.18 -9.64 19.93
N ALA A 88 -10.12 -9.76 20.72
CA ALA A 88 -9.08 -8.74 20.75
C ALA A 88 -8.36 -8.77 19.39
N LYS A 89 -8.23 -7.62 18.76
CA LYS A 89 -7.61 -7.46 17.45
C LYS A 89 -6.36 -6.61 17.56
N LEU A 90 -5.31 -7.02 16.87
CA LEU A 90 -4.06 -6.29 16.73
C LEU A 90 -3.63 -6.37 15.27
N ILE A 91 -3.17 -5.26 14.71
CA ILE A 91 -2.51 -5.22 13.41
C ILE A 91 -1.09 -4.70 13.65
N VAL A 92 -0.10 -5.41 13.11
CA VAL A 92 1.31 -5.05 13.23
C VAL A 92 1.83 -4.66 11.86
N PHE A 93 2.31 -3.42 11.74
CA PHE A 93 3.04 -2.91 10.58
C PHE A 93 4.52 -2.82 10.95
N THR A 94 5.40 -3.21 10.03
CA THR A 94 6.86 -3.23 10.23
C THR A 94 7.57 -1.94 9.85
N ASP A 95 6.87 -1.04 9.18
CA ASP A 95 7.34 0.30 8.86
C ASP A 95 6.24 1.32 9.16
N SER A 96 6.61 2.45 9.75
CA SER A 96 5.70 3.57 10.02
C SER A 96 5.64 4.58 8.89
N ASP A 97 6.61 4.56 7.98
CA ASP A 97 6.79 5.60 6.99
C ASP A 97 5.78 5.51 5.85
N PHE A 98 5.19 4.33 5.62
CA PHE A 98 4.12 4.12 4.64
C PHE A 98 2.91 5.07 4.80
N VAL A 99 2.64 5.58 6.01
CA VAL A 99 1.55 6.55 6.28
C VAL A 99 1.99 8.01 6.29
N ARG A 100 3.28 8.31 6.07
CA ARG A 100 3.74 9.70 5.92
C ARG A 100 3.22 10.30 4.62
N ASN A 101 3.01 11.61 4.56
CA ASN A 101 2.46 12.31 3.38
C ASN A 101 3.16 11.97 2.05
N SER A 102 4.47 11.67 2.08
CA SER A 102 5.23 11.26 0.90
C SER A 102 4.83 9.89 0.34
N PHE A 103 4.33 8.98 1.19
CA PHE A 103 3.97 7.60 0.85
C PHE A 103 2.49 7.30 1.01
N PHE A 104 1.72 8.15 1.68
CA PHE A 104 0.30 7.94 1.96
C PHE A 104 -0.52 7.76 0.67
N PHE A 105 -0.24 8.55 -0.35
CA PHE A 105 -0.90 8.47 -1.67
C PHE A 105 -0.14 7.58 -2.68
N SER A 106 0.87 6.83 -2.23
CA SER A 106 1.57 5.86 -3.08
C SER A 106 0.79 4.54 -3.09
N SER A 107 0.47 4.06 -4.28
CA SER A 107 -0.28 2.82 -4.49
C SER A 107 -1.52 2.78 -3.58
N ASP A 108 -1.72 1.70 -2.83
CA ASP A 108 -2.91 1.51 -1.97
C ASP A 108 -2.63 1.75 -0.46
N ASN A 109 -1.57 2.48 -0.10
CA ASN A 109 -1.17 2.69 1.31
C ASN A 109 -2.26 3.38 2.15
N ALA A 110 -2.87 4.45 1.61
CA ALA A 110 -3.97 5.15 2.28
C ALA A 110 -5.14 4.21 2.57
N ASP A 111 -5.55 3.44 1.56
CA ASP A 111 -6.67 2.51 1.68
C ASP A 111 -6.34 1.40 2.66
N PHE A 112 -5.12 0.86 2.63
CA PHE A 112 -4.70 -0.19 3.56
C PHE A 112 -4.76 0.27 5.02
N PHE A 113 -4.26 1.48 5.30
CA PHE A 113 -4.29 2.06 6.64
C PHE A 113 -5.72 2.36 7.10
N LEU A 114 -6.54 3.01 6.26
CA LEU A 114 -7.91 3.36 6.62
C LEU A 114 -8.78 2.10 6.82
N ASN A 115 -8.62 1.07 5.98
CA ASN A 115 -9.35 -0.19 6.14
C ASN A 115 -8.94 -0.89 7.44
N SER A 116 -7.66 -0.83 7.80
CA SER A 116 -7.12 -1.38 9.04
C SER A 116 -7.72 -0.69 10.27
N VAL A 117 -7.79 0.65 10.28
CA VAL A 117 -8.40 1.43 11.37
C VAL A 117 -9.89 1.13 11.49
N ASN A 118 -10.64 1.13 10.38
CA ASN A 118 -12.07 0.84 10.37
C ASN A 118 -12.36 -0.59 10.88
N TRP A 119 -11.57 -1.57 10.44
CA TRP A 119 -11.72 -2.97 10.87
C TRP A 119 -11.40 -3.18 12.36
N LEU A 120 -10.42 -2.44 12.89
CA LEU A 120 -10.08 -2.44 14.32
C LEU A 120 -11.18 -1.78 15.18
N ALA A 121 -11.90 -0.80 14.62
CA ALA A 121 -13.00 -0.12 15.30
C ALA A 121 -14.34 -0.88 15.24
N ASP A 122 -14.38 -2.08 14.65
CA ASP A 122 -15.60 -2.84 14.35
C ASP A 122 -16.63 -2.07 13.48
N ASP A 123 -16.19 -1.02 12.79
CA ASP A 123 -17.01 -0.20 11.90
C ASP A 123 -16.87 -0.67 10.45
N THR A 124 -17.29 -1.93 10.21
CA THR A 124 -17.17 -2.55 8.89
C THR A 124 -18.17 -2.00 7.86
N GLU A 125 -19.23 -1.32 8.29
CA GLU A 125 -20.21 -0.71 7.37
C GLU A 125 -19.61 0.49 6.61
N LEU A 126 -18.71 1.27 7.22
CA LEU A 126 -17.98 2.36 6.56
C LEU A 126 -16.93 1.88 5.54
N ILE A 127 -16.54 0.60 5.53
CA ILE A 127 -15.64 0.03 4.52
C ILE A 127 -16.35 -0.05 3.15
N SER A 128 -17.70 -0.11 3.14
CA SER A 128 -18.49 -0.31 1.92
C SER A 128 -18.85 0.97 1.13
N ILE A 129 -18.63 2.16 1.69
CA ILE A 129 -18.98 3.45 1.04
C ILE A 129 -17.73 4.32 0.91
N ARG A 130 -16.91 4.03 -0.11
CA ARG A 130 -15.74 4.87 -0.42
C ARG A 130 -16.07 5.96 -1.45
N PRO A 131 -15.66 7.23 -1.24
CA PRO A 131 -15.65 8.23 -2.29
C PRO A 131 -14.77 7.72 -3.44
N LYS A 132 -15.19 7.89 -4.70
CA LYS A 132 -14.35 7.60 -5.86
C LYS A 132 -13.03 8.36 -5.71
N LEU A 133 -11.95 7.63 -5.48
CA LEU A 133 -10.60 8.18 -5.58
C LEU A 133 -10.47 8.76 -6.98
N VAL A 134 -10.12 10.04 -7.07
CA VAL A 134 -9.70 10.63 -8.33
C VAL A 134 -8.33 10.00 -8.60
N PRO A 135 -8.19 9.08 -9.57
CA PRO A 135 -6.93 8.40 -9.77
C PRO A 135 -5.87 9.47 -10.04
N PHE A 136 -4.83 9.49 -9.19
CA PHE A 136 -3.67 10.34 -9.42
C PHE A 136 -2.93 9.80 -10.63
N ARG A 137 -3.27 10.30 -11.82
CA ARG A 137 -2.57 9.95 -13.06
C ARG A 137 -1.28 10.73 -13.11
N GLU A 138 -0.24 10.17 -12.52
CA GLU A 138 1.10 10.71 -12.69
C GLU A 138 1.55 10.49 -14.14
N LEU A 139 1.94 11.58 -14.79
CA LEU A 139 2.49 11.52 -16.13
C LEU A 139 3.99 11.21 -16.01
N VAL A 140 4.35 9.93 -16.08
CA VAL A 140 5.76 9.50 -16.08
C VAL A 140 6.38 9.85 -17.44
N VAL A 141 7.07 11.00 -17.48
CA VAL A 141 7.73 11.51 -18.68
C VAL A 141 9.19 11.84 -18.42
N ASN A 142 10.04 11.58 -19.41
CA ASN A 142 11.43 12.03 -19.38
C ASN A 142 11.52 13.57 -19.54
N GLN A 143 12.70 14.13 -19.32
CA GLN A 143 12.89 15.60 -19.40
C GLN A 143 12.49 16.17 -20.76
N ARG A 144 12.78 15.45 -21.86
CA ARG A 144 12.45 15.90 -23.22
C ARG A 144 10.94 15.92 -23.47
N GLU A 145 10.23 14.89 -23.02
CA GLU A 145 8.78 14.80 -23.11
C GLU A 145 8.11 15.90 -22.28
N ARG A 146 8.62 16.16 -21.06
CA ARG A 146 8.13 17.26 -20.20
C ARG A 146 8.33 18.61 -20.86
N ASP A 147 9.49 18.87 -21.44
CA ASP A 147 9.79 20.11 -22.14
C ASP A 147 8.92 20.27 -23.40
N PHE A 148 8.73 19.19 -24.17
CA PHE A 148 7.83 19.19 -25.32
C PHE A 148 6.41 19.54 -24.91
N ILE A 149 5.87 18.90 -23.86
CA ILE A 149 4.51 19.19 -23.36
C ILE A 149 4.39 20.65 -22.91
N LYS A 150 5.39 21.16 -22.16
CA LYS A 150 5.40 22.53 -21.68
C LYS A 150 5.41 23.55 -22.82
N TRP A 151 6.34 23.40 -23.77
CA TRP A 151 6.49 24.36 -24.87
C TRP A 151 5.38 24.26 -25.90
N SER A 152 4.92 23.05 -26.22
CA SER A 152 3.77 22.87 -27.13
C SER A 152 2.49 23.45 -26.53
N SER A 153 2.22 23.21 -25.24
CA SER A 153 1.04 23.77 -24.57
C SER A 153 1.05 25.29 -24.51
N TRP A 154 2.22 25.91 -24.43
CA TRP A 154 2.34 27.37 -24.44
C TRP A 154 2.18 27.94 -25.86
N PHE A 155 2.89 27.40 -26.84
CA PHE A 155 3.00 28.03 -28.17
C PHE A 155 1.96 27.57 -29.19
N VAL A 156 1.50 26.32 -29.13
CA VAL A 156 0.59 25.79 -30.16
C VAL A 156 -0.77 26.51 -30.17
N PRO A 157 -1.48 26.72 -29.04
CA PRO A 157 -2.75 27.42 -29.04
C PRO A 157 -2.70 28.86 -29.63
N PRO A 158 -1.76 29.75 -29.21
CA PRO A 158 -1.69 31.09 -29.78
C PRO A 158 -1.28 31.09 -31.26
N ILE A 159 -0.39 30.18 -31.69
CA ILE A 159 0.00 30.06 -33.10
C ILE A 159 -1.20 29.64 -33.96
N ILE A 160 -1.98 28.64 -33.52
CA ILE A 160 -3.21 28.22 -34.22
C ILE A 160 -4.16 29.41 -34.36
N MET A 161 -4.37 30.18 -33.29
CA MET A 161 -5.22 31.37 -33.32
C MET A 161 -4.73 32.43 -34.30
N LEU A 162 -3.42 32.69 -34.35
CA LEU A 162 -2.83 33.65 -35.30
C LEU A 162 -3.00 33.18 -36.75
N ILE A 163 -2.77 31.90 -37.02
CA ILE A 163 -2.95 31.33 -38.36
C ILE A 163 -4.42 31.44 -38.79
N LEU A 164 -5.36 31.01 -37.95
CA LEU A 164 -6.78 31.10 -38.24
C LEU A 164 -7.23 32.55 -38.47
N SER A 165 -6.75 33.48 -37.65
CA SER A 165 -7.03 34.92 -37.79
C SER A 165 -6.52 35.47 -39.13
N THR A 166 -5.30 35.08 -39.52
CA THR A 166 -4.67 35.50 -40.78
C THR A 166 -5.42 34.95 -41.99
N ILE A 167 -5.81 33.67 -41.96
CA ILE A 167 -6.62 33.04 -43.02
C ILE A 167 -7.96 33.75 -43.18
N VAL A 168 -8.66 34.01 -42.06
CA VAL A 168 -9.96 34.71 -42.10
C VAL A 168 -9.81 36.12 -42.66
N TRP A 169 -8.77 36.84 -42.28
CA TRP A 169 -8.49 38.17 -42.82
C TRP A 169 -8.20 38.14 -44.32
N TRP A 170 -7.38 37.20 -44.79
CA TRP A 170 -7.10 37.03 -46.22
C TRP A 170 -8.33 36.64 -47.03
N ARG A 171 -9.27 35.86 -46.46
CA ARG A 171 -10.52 35.50 -47.14
C ARG A 171 -11.55 36.63 -47.17
N ARG A 172 -11.42 37.63 -46.28
CA ARG A 172 -12.35 38.78 -46.17
C ARG A 172 -11.89 40.00 -46.96
N ARG A 173 -10.62 40.03 -47.40
CA ARG A 173 -10.12 40.97 -48.40
C ARG A 173 -10.31 40.40 -49.79
#